data_AF-A0A810QIZ5-F1
#
_entry.id   AF-A0A810QIZ5-F1
#
_cell.length_a   1.000
_cell.length_b   1.000
_cell.length_c   1.000
_cell.angle_alpha   90.00
_cell.angle_beta   90.00
_cell.angle_gamma   90.00
#
_symmetry.space_group_name_H-M   'P 1'
#
loop_
_entity.id
_entity.type
_entity.pdbx_description
1 polymer ?
#
loop_
_entity_poly.entity_id
_entity_poly.type
_entity_poly.pdbx_seq_one_letter_code
_entity_poly.pdbx_strand_id
1 'polypeptide(L)'
;MTIGAWVFVIITGVFGLSIAGFLLRGAIATDKQYEKGLKIGLSIATAATVLITALICGAYIWYRLNSESGHRALKDQQSNLSGGIERTVSVYDINGQLIKEYSGKFDVETDRESYILFDDEDGNRHMIYYTTGTIIVDEK
;
A
#
# COMPACT_ATOMS: atom_id res chain seq x y z
N MET A 1 -1.57 2.48 -5.10
CA MET A 1 -0.81 1.40 -4.41
C MET A 1 0.17 1.99 -3.41
N THR A 2 0.51 1.26 -2.35
CA THR A 2 1.43 1.74 -1.29
C THR A 2 2.86 1.97 -1.81
N ILE A 3 3.61 2.91 -1.23
CA ILE A 3 5.04 3.15 -1.49
C ILE A 3 5.85 1.86 -1.40
N GLY A 4 5.64 1.04 -0.36
CA GLY A 4 6.36 -0.24 -0.21
C GLY A 4 6.08 -1.23 -1.34
N ALA A 5 4.89 -1.17 -1.95
CA ALA A 5 4.56 -2.00 -3.10
C ALA A 5 5.29 -1.52 -4.37
N TRP A 6 5.42 -0.22 -4.56
CA TRP A 6 6.21 0.35 -5.66
C TRP A 6 7.69 0.02 -5.52
N VAL A 7 8.24 0.12 -4.31
CA VAL A 7 9.63 -0.26 -4.02
C VAL A 7 9.86 -1.74 -4.36
N PHE A 8 8.96 -2.63 -3.98
CA PHE A 8 9.06 -4.06 -4.31
C PHE A 8 9.04 -4.31 -5.83
N VAL A 9 8.12 -3.66 -6.56
CA VAL A 9 8.00 -3.80 -8.03
C VAL A 9 9.26 -3.27 -8.71
N ILE A 10 9.80 -2.14 -8.27
CA ILE A 10 11.02 -1.55 -8.84
C ILE A 10 12.22 -2.46 -8.60
N ILE A 11 12.42 -2.96 -7.38
CA ILE A 11 13.52 -3.87 -7.06
C ILE A 11 13.44 -5.15 -7.90
N THR A 12 12.26 -5.76 -7.98
CA THR A 12 12.03 -6.98 -8.77
C THR A 12 12.28 -6.73 -10.25
N GLY A 13 11.78 -5.60 -10.77
CA GLY A 13 11.96 -5.20 -12.15
C GLY A 13 13.44 -4.94 -12.50
N VAL A 14 14.16 -4.19 -11.67
CA VAL A 14 15.59 -3.90 -11.86
C VAL A 14 16.40 -5.19 -11.81
N PHE A 15 16.11 -6.08 -10.87
CA PHE A 15 16.80 -7.36 -10.75
C PHE A 15 16.58 -8.26 -11.98
N GLY A 16 15.31 -8.40 -12.41
CA GLY A 16 14.97 -9.19 -13.60
C GLY A 16 15.58 -8.62 -14.89
N LEU A 17 15.55 -7.28 -15.05
CA LEU A 17 16.18 -6.61 -16.19
C LEU A 17 17.70 -6.71 -16.18
N SER A 18 18.33 -6.71 -15.00
CA SER A 18 19.78 -6.91 -14.87
C SER A 18 20.20 -8.31 -15.33
N ILE A 19 19.44 -9.34 -14.96
CA ILE A 19 19.65 -10.71 -15.43
C ILE A 19 19.42 -10.80 -16.94
N ALA A 20 18.33 -10.23 -17.45
CA ALA A 20 18.05 -10.21 -18.88
C ALA A 20 19.16 -9.50 -19.67
N GLY A 21 19.66 -8.37 -19.17
CA GLY A 21 20.78 -7.64 -19.77
C GLY A 21 22.07 -8.45 -19.80
N PHE A 22 22.37 -9.20 -18.74
CA PHE A 22 23.51 -10.11 -18.69
C PHE A 22 23.39 -11.25 -19.71
N LEU A 23 22.22 -11.89 -19.80
CA LEU A 23 21.94 -12.93 -20.79
C LEU A 23 22.02 -12.37 -22.22
N LEU A 24 21.46 -11.19 -22.48
CA LEU A 24 21.52 -10.55 -23.79
C LEU A 24 22.97 -10.22 -24.18
N ARG A 25 23.77 -9.71 -23.24
CA ARG A 25 25.20 -9.43 -23.46
C ARG A 25 25.95 -10.71 -23.82
N GLY A 26 25.70 -11.82 -23.12
CA GLY A 26 26.30 -13.11 -23.47
C GLY A 26 25.91 -13.58 -24.88
N ALA A 27 24.68 -13.28 -25.33
CA ALA A 27 24.18 -13.75 -26.62
C ALA A 27 24.87 -13.01 -27.77
N ILE A 28 25.09 -11.70 -27.57
CA ILE A 28 25.79 -10.81 -28.50
C ILE A 28 27.29 -11.12 -28.53
N ALA A 29 27.91 -11.39 -27.38
CA ALA A 29 29.35 -11.64 -27.25
C ALA A 29 29.77 -13.03 -27.74
N THR A 30 28.84 -13.93 -28.02
CA THR A 30 29.18 -15.26 -28.53
C THR A 30 29.72 -15.14 -29.97
N ASP A 31 30.92 -15.66 -30.26
CA ASP A 31 31.53 -15.62 -31.60
C ASP A 31 30.85 -16.61 -32.57
N LYS A 32 31.05 -16.46 -33.90
CA LYS A 32 30.45 -17.30 -34.96
C LYS A 32 30.79 -18.79 -34.86
N GLN A 33 31.83 -19.16 -34.11
CA GLN A 33 32.35 -20.53 -34.04
C GLN A 33 31.81 -21.34 -32.84
N TYR A 34 31.29 -20.68 -31.79
CA TYR A 34 30.60 -21.32 -30.67
C TYR A 34 29.10 -21.46 -31.02
N GLU A 35 28.57 -22.67 -30.84
CA GLU A 35 27.34 -23.20 -31.44
C GLU A 35 26.19 -22.20 -31.61
N LYS A 36 25.66 -22.13 -32.84
CA LYS A 36 24.40 -21.43 -33.19
C LYS A 36 23.27 -21.71 -32.19
N GLY A 37 23.25 -22.91 -31.59
CA GLY A 37 22.34 -23.32 -30.51
C GLY A 37 22.49 -22.53 -29.21
N LEU A 38 23.71 -22.18 -28.78
CA LEU A 38 23.95 -21.40 -27.55
C LEU A 38 23.41 -19.98 -27.67
N LYS A 39 23.63 -19.33 -28.82
CA LYS A 39 23.07 -17.99 -29.10
C LYS A 39 21.55 -17.98 -29.03
N ILE A 40 20.92 -18.96 -29.68
CA ILE A 40 19.46 -19.10 -29.70
C ILE A 40 18.94 -19.40 -28.29
N GLY A 41 19.58 -20.32 -27.56
CA GLY A 41 19.21 -20.66 -26.18
C GLY A 41 19.26 -19.45 -25.24
N LEU A 42 20.32 -18.65 -25.31
CA LEU A 42 20.48 -17.48 -24.45
C LEU A 42 19.51 -16.33 -24.83
N SER A 43 19.16 -16.23 -26.10
CA SER A 43 18.15 -15.27 -26.59
C SER A 43 16.75 -15.64 -26.10
N ILE A 44 16.40 -16.93 -26.14
CA ILE A 44 15.14 -17.46 -25.58
C ILE A 44 15.12 -17.26 -24.07
N ALA A 45 16.22 -17.55 -23.37
CA ALA A 45 16.34 -17.34 -21.93
C ALA A 45 16.13 -15.86 -21.57
N THR A 46 16.72 -14.93 -22.33
CA THR A 46 16.51 -13.49 -22.14
C THR A 46 15.03 -13.12 -22.27
N ALA A 47 14.36 -13.55 -23.34
CA ALA A 47 12.93 -13.29 -23.55
C ALA A 47 12.07 -13.88 -22.43
N ALA A 48 12.37 -15.11 -22.00
CA ALA A 48 11.67 -15.77 -20.89
C ALA A 48 11.86 -15.02 -19.57
N THR A 49 13.07 -14.56 -19.25
CA THR A 49 13.34 -13.77 -18.04
C THR A 49 12.56 -12.46 -18.03
N VAL A 50 12.50 -11.74 -19.16
CA VAL A 50 11.71 -10.51 -19.27
C VAL A 50 10.22 -10.79 -19.06
N LEU A 51 9.69 -11.83 -19.71
CA LEU A 51 8.28 -12.23 -19.57
C LEU A 51 7.93 -12.63 -18.14
N ILE A 52 8.75 -13.47 -17.50
CA ILE A 52 8.52 -13.90 -16.11
C ILE A 52 8.56 -12.70 -15.15
N THR A 53 9.53 -11.79 -15.35
CA THR A 53 9.63 -10.57 -14.53
C THR A 53 8.38 -9.70 -14.67
N ALA A 54 7.90 -9.51 -15.91
CA ALA A 54 6.68 -8.76 -16.18
C ALA A 54 5.44 -9.44 -15.58
N LEU A 55 5.33 -10.77 -15.67
CA LEU A 55 4.23 -11.53 -15.08
C LEU A 55 4.22 -11.44 -13.55
N ILE A 56 5.38 -11.56 -12.89
CA ILE A 56 5.49 -11.41 -11.44
C ILE A 56 5.05 -10.01 -11.01
N CYS A 57 5.57 -8.97 -11.66
CA CYS A 57 5.20 -7.59 -11.36
C CYS A 57 3.71 -7.33 -11.61
N GLY A 58 3.19 -7.79 -12.75
CA GLY A 58 1.79 -7.65 -13.14
C GLY A 58 0.83 -8.37 -12.19
N ALA A 59 1.13 -9.63 -11.85
CA ALA A 59 0.34 -10.42 -10.91
C ALA A 59 0.33 -9.80 -9.51
N TYR A 60 1.47 -9.28 -9.05
CA TYR A 60 1.57 -8.60 -7.77
C TYR A 60 0.76 -7.29 -7.74
N ILE A 61 0.86 -6.47 -8.79
CA ILE A 61 0.05 -5.25 -8.95
C ILE A 61 -1.44 -5.60 -8.95
N TRP A 62 -1.83 -6.60 -9.74
CA TRP A 62 -3.22 -7.04 -9.84
C TRP A 62 -3.76 -7.52 -8.49
N TYR A 63 -2.99 -8.34 -7.75
CA TYR A 63 -3.38 -8.83 -6.43
C TYR A 63 -3.61 -7.66 -5.44
N ARG A 64 -2.73 -6.67 -5.42
CA ARG A 64 -2.82 -5.53 -4.50
C ARG A 64 -3.91 -4.53 -4.86
N LEU A 65 -4.31 -4.46 -6.13
CA LEU A 65 -5.42 -3.60 -6.58
C LEU A 65 -6.79 -4.26 -6.37
N ASN A 66 -6.87 -5.59 -6.41
CA ASN A 66 -8.14 -6.32 -6.29
C ASN A 66 -8.38 -6.90 -4.89
N SER A 67 -7.49 -6.64 -3.92
CA SER A 67 -7.68 -7.09 -2.53
C SER A 67 -8.12 -5.95 -1.61
N GLU A 68 -9.01 -6.28 -0.68
CA GLU A 68 -9.42 -5.39 0.42
C GLU A 68 -8.25 -5.00 1.32
N SER A 69 -7.30 -5.92 1.52
CA SER A 69 -6.06 -5.65 2.25
C SER A 69 -5.19 -4.58 1.57
N GLY A 70 -5.22 -4.52 0.23
CA GLY A 70 -4.49 -3.52 -0.54
C GLY A 70 -5.11 -2.12 -0.42
N HIS A 71 -6.45 -2.05 -0.38
CA HIS A 71 -7.18 -0.81 -0.14
C HIS A 71 -6.95 -0.26 1.27
N ARG A 72 -6.98 -1.12 2.30
CA ARG A 72 -6.64 -0.70 3.68
C ARG A 72 -5.21 -0.17 3.80
N ALA A 73 -4.24 -0.92 3.27
CA ALA A 73 -2.83 -0.49 3.31
C ALA A 73 -2.59 0.85 2.59
N LEU A 74 -3.42 1.18 1.58
CA LEU A 74 -3.40 2.47 0.92
C LEU A 74 -3.95 3.60 1.80
N LYS A 75 -5.08 3.38 2.48
CA LYS A 75 -5.64 4.33 3.44
C LYS A 75 -4.68 4.60 4.59
N ASP A 76 -4.06 3.55 5.15
CA ASP A 76 -3.08 3.68 6.23
C ASP A 76 -1.87 4.52 5.82
N GLN A 77 -1.36 4.30 4.60
CA GLN A 77 -0.26 5.11 4.09
C GLN A 77 -0.67 6.54 3.76
N GLN A 78 -1.88 6.75 3.25
CA GLN A 78 -2.41 8.09 3.06
C GLN A 78 -2.46 8.80 4.41
N SER A 79 -2.98 8.16 5.46
CA SER A 79 -2.98 8.69 6.82
C SER A 79 -1.60 9.18 7.24
N ASN A 80 -0.60 8.30 7.14
CA ASN A 80 0.75 8.58 7.60
C ASN A 80 1.45 9.69 6.80
N LEU A 81 1.05 9.92 5.54
CA LEU A 81 1.62 10.94 4.68
C LEU A 81 0.84 12.27 4.71
N SER A 82 -0.47 12.23 5.00
CA SER A 82 -1.33 13.42 5.07
C SER A 82 -1.58 13.94 6.48
N GLY A 83 -0.96 13.34 7.50
CA GLY A 83 -1.11 13.76 8.90
C GLY A 83 -2.46 13.35 9.52
N GLY A 84 -3.05 12.24 9.07
CA GLY A 84 -4.34 11.72 9.55
C GLY A 84 -5.29 11.31 8.42
N ILE A 85 -6.38 10.63 8.79
CA ILE A 85 -7.51 10.26 7.90
C ILE A 85 -8.68 11.20 8.17
N GLU A 86 -9.48 11.50 7.14
CA GLU A 86 -10.74 12.19 7.34
C GLU A 86 -11.71 11.29 8.13
N ARG A 87 -12.03 11.70 9.35
CA ARG A 87 -12.91 10.98 10.25
C ARG A 87 -14.08 11.86 10.67
N THR A 88 -15.22 11.22 10.89
CA THR A 88 -16.38 11.83 11.54
C THR A 88 -16.62 11.12 12.87
N VAL A 89 -16.51 11.85 13.97
CA VAL A 89 -16.80 11.36 15.33
C VAL A 89 -18.17 11.85 15.74
N SER A 90 -19.12 10.93 15.86
CA SER A 90 -20.49 11.19 16.27
C SER A 90 -20.71 10.70 17.69
N VAL A 91 -21.05 11.62 18.59
CA VAL A 91 -21.26 11.38 20.02
C VAL A 91 -22.75 11.34 20.30
N TYR A 92 -23.24 10.22 20.81
CA TYR A 92 -24.66 10.01 21.12
C TYR A 92 -24.89 9.91 22.62
N ASP A 93 -26.05 10.36 23.07
CA ASP A 93 -26.54 10.14 24.43
C ASP A 93 -26.98 8.67 24.63
N ILE A 94 -27.38 8.33 25.85
CA ILE A 94 -27.86 6.99 26.20
C ILE A 94 -29.16 6.60 25.49
N ASN A 95 -29.92 7.58 24.99
CA ASN A 95 -31.16 7.39 24.25
C ASN A 95 -30.93 7.30 22.73
N GLY A 96 -29.67 7.42 22.26
CA GLY A 96 -29.32 7.44 20.84
C GLY A 96 -29.49 8.80 20.15
N GLN A 97 -29.69 9.89 20.90
CA GLN A 97 -29.74 11.24 20.36
C GLN A 97 -28.33 11.79 20.15
N LEU A 98 -28.06 12.32 18.94
CA LEU A 98 -26.78 12.95 18.62
C LEU A 98 -26.57 14.20 19.49
N ILE A 99 -25.49 14.21 20.26
CA ILE A 99 -25.05 15.32 21.11
C ILE A 99 -24.15 16.25 20.29
N LYS A 100 -23.15 15.67 19.60
CA LYS A 100 -22.15 16.44 18.86
C LYS A 100 -21.49 15.59 17.79
N GLU A 101 -21.09 16.26 16.71
CA GLU A 101 -20.34 15.68 15.59
C GLU A 101 -19.06 16.48 15.39
N TYR A 102 -17.95 15.78 15.17
CA TYR A 102 -16.66 16.36 14.79
C TYR A 102 -16.25 15.76 13.45
N SER A 103 -15.87 16.58 12.49
CA SER A 103 -15.43 16.12 11.17
C SER A 103 -14.14 16.83 10.80
N GLY A 104 -13.15 16.07 10.33
CA GLY A 104 -11.86 16.61 9.95
C GLY A 104 -10.81 15.53 9.81
N LYS A 105 -9.57 15.91 9.49
CA LYS A 105 -8.42 15.00 9.46
C LYS A 105 -7.74 14.97 10.81
N PHE A 106 -7.92 13.86 11.52
CA PHE A 106 -7.28 13.66 12.82
C PHE A 106 -7.16 12.17 13.13
N ASP A 107 -6.16 11.85 13.95
CA ASP A 107 -6.01 10.51 14.53
C ASP A 107 -6.78 10.39 15.83
N VAL A 108 -7.44 9.24 15.99
CA VAL A 108 -8.22 8.91 17.19
C VAL A 108 -7.45 7.86 17.98
N GLU A 109 -7.10 8.21 19.20
CA GLU A 109 -6.56 7.30 20.19
C GLU A 109 -7.69 6.85 21.13
N THR A 110 -7.70 5.58 21.51
CA THR A 110 -8.67 5.03 22.45
C THR A 110 -7.93 4.40 23.61
N ASP A 111 -8.32 4.77 24.84
CA ASP A 111 -8.00 3.94 26.00
C ASP A 111 -9.10 2.89 26.11
N ARG A 112 -8.69 1.62 26.24
CA ARG A 112 -9.49 0.42 25.91
C ARG A 112 -10.86 0.33 26.57
N GLU A 113 -11.18 1.17 27.55
CA GLU A 113 -12.39 1.05 28.37
C GLU A 113 -13.12 2.37 28.67
N SER A 114 -12.57 3.57 28.44
CA SER A 114 -13.15 4.77 29.09
C SER A 114 -13.19 6.09 28.32
N TYR A 115 -12.31 6.33 27.33
CA TYR A 115 -12.33 7.57 26.56
C TYR A 115 -11.72 7.44 25.17
N ILE A 116 -12.13 8.35 24.29
CA ILE A 116 -11.44 8.64 23.04
C ILE A 116 -10.73 9.99 23.15
N LEU A 117 -9.58 10.10 22.49
CA LEU A 117 -8.75 11.29 22.43
C LEU A 117 -8.41 11.59 20.97
N PHE A 118 -8.61 12.82 20.54
CA PHE A 118 -8.16 13.29 19.24
C PHE A 118 -7.86 14.80 19.27
N ASP A 119 -6.95 15.23 18.42
CA ASP A 119 -6.63 16.65 18.20
C ASP A 119 -7.28 17.09 16.88
N ASP A 120 -8.13 18.12 16.90
CA ASP A 120 -8.81 18.63 15.70
C ASP A 120 -7.87 19.45 14.78
N GLU A 121 -8.35 19.83 13.60
CA GLU A 121 -7.56 20.62 12.63
C GLU A 121 -7.22 22.03 13.15
N ASP A 122 -7.99 22.55 14.11
CA ASP A 122 -7.76 23.83 14.77
C ASP A 122 -6.71 23.71 15.89
N GLY A 123 -6.21 22.51 16.17
CA GLY A 123 -5.22 22.21 17.21
C GLY A 123 -5.80 22.06 18.62
N ASN A 124 -7.13 21.95 18.75
CA ASN A 124 -7.78 21.68 20.03
C ASN A 124 -7.83 20.18 20.32
N ARG A 125 -7.48 19.82 21.54
CA ARG A 125 -7.55 18.45 22.04
C ARG A 125 -8.93 18.15 22.61
N HIS A 126 -9.58 17.13 22.08
CA HIS A 126 -10.87 16.62 22.57
C HIS A 126 -10.67 15.29 23.28
N MET A 127 -11.11 15.22 24.54
CA MET A 127 -11.15 13.99 25.33
C MET A 127 -12.60 13.70 25.71
N ILE A 128 -13.16 12.63 25.18
CA ILE A 128 -14.58 12.31 25.34
C ILE A 128 -14.69 11.00 26.11
N TYR A 129 -15.18 11.09 27.35
CA TYR A 129 -15.45 9.95 28.20
C TYR A 129 -16.82 9.35 27.88
N TYR A 130 -16.88 8.02 27.71
CA TYR A 130 -18.12 7.32 27.40
C TYR A 130 -18.32 6.14 28.36
N THR A 131 -19.01 6.39 29.47
CA THR A 131 -19.37 5.31 30.42
C THR A 131 -20.67 4.61 30.02
N THR A 132 -21.62 5.34 29.44
CA THR A 132 -22.96 4.84 29.08
C THR A 132 -23.49 5.36 27.74
N GLY A 133 -22.75 6.22 27.05
CA GLY A 133 -23.10 6.73 25.71
C GLY A 133 -22.43 5.92 24.60
N THR A 134 -22.83 6.17 23.36
CA THR A 134 -22.24 5.54 22.17
C THR A 134 -21.42 6.57 21.40
N ILE A 135 -20.21 6.19 21.00
CA ILE A 135 -19.40 6.98 20.08
C ILE A 135 -19.18 6.16 18.81
N ILE A 136 -19.48 6.77 17.67
CA ILE A 136 -19.21 6.20 16.35
C ILE A 136 -18.08 7.01 15.72
N VAL A 137 -17.05 6.31 15.24
CA VAL A 137 -15.94 6.89 14.51
C VAL A 137 -16.00 6.35 13.09
N ASP A 138 -16.46 7.18 12.16
CA ASP A 138 -16.54 6.84 10.74
C ASP A 138 -15.28 7.32 10.02
N GLU A 139 -14.62 6.42 9.30
CA GLU A 139 -13.45 6.75 8.47
C GLU A 139 -13.85 6.82 6.99
N LYS A 140 -13.56 7.95 6.33
CA LYS A 140 -13.85 8.11 4.89
C LYS A 140 -12.78 7.51 3.99
#